data_AF-A0A1Z1WN70-F1
#
_entry.id   AF-A0A1Z1WN70-F1
#
_cell.length_a   1.000
_cell.length_b   1.000
_cell.length_c   1.000
_cell.angle_alpha   90.00
_cell.angle_beta   90.00
_cell.angle_gamma   90.00
#
_symmetry.space_group_name_H-M   'P 1'
#
loop_
_entity.id
_entity.type
_entity.pdbx_description
1 polymer ?
#
loop_
_entity_poly.entity_id
_entity_poly.type
_entity_poly.pdbx_seq_one_letter_code
_entity_poly.pdbx_strand_id
1 'polypeptide(L)'
;MILLMGRWNSGGNLIIESSDDFPDQRAEEDVDALVDEQDDSDCMAWAATFSVGSHKTACQEAYETYVKDAGGRLIDEVWGILVDE
;
A
#
# COMPACT_ATOMS: atom_id res chain seq x y z
N MET A 1 4.31 -12.69 -4.31
CA MET A 1 4.47 -11.24 -4.12
C MET A 1 3.20 -10.70 -3.44
N ILE A 2 3.25 -9.58 -2.73
CA ILE A 2 2.09 -8.99 -2.07
C ILE A 2 1.81 -7.63 -2.68
N LEU A 3 0.59 -7.43 -3.16
CA LEU A 3 0.08 -6.13 -3.58
C LEU A 3 -0.53 -5.43 -2.36
N LEU A 4 -0.09 -4.20 -2.11
CA LEU A 4 -0.75 -3.28 -1.20
C LEU A 4 -1.48 -2.22 -2.00
N MET A 5 -2.70 -1.91 -1.60
CA MET A 5 -3.53 -0.86 -2.19
C MET A 5 -4.06 0.05 -1.08
N GLY A 6 -4.23 1.32 -1.41
CA GLY A 6 -4.70 2.31 -0.46
C GLY A 6 -4.57 3.72 -1.00
N ARG A 7 -4.35 4.68 -0.09
CA ARG A 7 -4.32 6.09 -0.46
C ARG A 7 -3.46 6.95 0.44
N TRP A 8 -3.03 8.08 -0.10
CA TRP A 8 -2.44 9.15 0.69
C TRP A 8 -3.51 10.05 1.30
N ASN A 9 -3.25 10.57 2.49
CA ASN A 9 -4.05 11.67 3.05
C ASN A 9 -3.28 13.00 3.00
N SER A 10 -4.01 14.11 3.18
CA SER A 10 -3.43 15.45 3.18
C SER A 10 -2.37 15.69 4.26
N GLY A 11 -2.27 14.81 5.25
CA GLY A 11 -1.24 14.83 6.29
C GLY A 11 0.04 14.09 5.92
N GLY A 12 0.17 13.58 4.69
CA GLY A 12 1.33 12.81 4.24
C GLY A 12 1.38 11.39 4.81
N ASN A 13 0.25 10.86 5.28
CA ASN A 13 0.17 9.47 5.74
C ASN A 13 -0.32 8.57 4.61
N LEU A 14 0.27 7.37 4.54
CA LEU A 14 -0.17 6.32 3.64
C LEU A 14 -1.12 5.40 4.39
N ILE A 15 -2.33 5.26 3.88
CA ILE A 15 -3.38 4.42 4.45
C ILE A 15 -3.47 3.18 3.55
N ILE A 16 -3.21 2.00 4.10
CA ILE A 16 -3.35 0.73 3.39
C ILE A 16 -4.76 0.20 3.63
N GLU A 17 -5.54 0.09 2.56
CA GLU A 17 -6.97 -0.27 2.59
C GLU A 17 -7.21 -1.73 2.19
N SER A 18 -6.30 -2.32 1.40
CA SER A 18 -6.34 -3.74 1.06
C SER A 18 -4.95 -4.33 0.79
N SER A 19 -4.86 -5.65 0.94
CA SER A 19 -3.66 -6.43 0.62
C SER A 19 -4.04 -7.75 -0.01
N ASP A 20 -3.41 -8.09 -1.12
CA ASP A 20 -3.68 -9.33 -1.85
C ASP A 20 -2.40 -10.05 -2.24
N ASP A 21 -2.46 -11.39 -2.25
CA ASP A 21 -1.41 -12.20 -2.86
C ASP A 21 -1.40 -11.95 -4.38
N PHE A 22 -0.34 -11.31 -4.83
CA PHE A 22 -0.15 -10.98 -6.23
C PHE A 22 0.82 -11.99 -6.86
N PRO A 23 0.39 -12.75 -7.88
CA PRO A 23 1.26 -13.72 -8.53
C PRO A 23 2.35 -13.00 -9.33
N ASP A 24 3.60 -13.45 -9.22
CA ASP A 24 4.79 -12.91 -9.91
C ASP A 24 4.70 -12.84 -11.46
N GLN A 25 3.62 -13.35 -12.07
CA GLN A 25 3.38 -13.34 -13.51
C GLN A 25 2.47 -12.20 -13.99
N ARG A 26 1.91 -11.39 -13.08
CA ARG A 26 1.15 -10.20 -13.47
C ARG A 26 2.08 -9.02 -13.73
N ALA A 27 1.79 -8.27 -14.79
CA ALA A 27 2.61 -7.15 -15.21
C ALA A 27 2.33 -5.92 -14.34
N GLU A 28 3.27 -4.98 -14.26
CA GLU A 28 3.07 -3.69 -13.58
C GLU A 28 1.86 -2.92 -14.15
N GLU A 29 1.51 -3.15 -15.42
CA GLU A 29 0.31 -2.62 -16.08
C GLU A 29 -1.00 -3.03 -15.37
N ASP A 30 -1.04 -4.20 -14.73
CA ASP A 30 -2.19 -4.64 -13.94
C ASP A 30 -2.31 -3.85 -12.62
N VAL A 31 -1.22 -3.27 -12.12
CA VAL A 31 -1.21 -2.45 -10.89
C VAL A 31 -1.70 -1.04 -11.19
N ASP A 32 -1.24 -0.44 -12.28
CA ASP A 32 -1.71 0.88 -12.71
C ASP A 32 -3.21 0.89 -12.99
N ALA A 33 -3.75 -0.17 -13.60
CA ALA A 33 -5.19 -0.32 -13.80
C ALA A 33 -5.98 -0.34 -12.48
N LEU A 34 -5.43 -0.97 -11.43
CA LEU A 34 -6.06 -1.01 -10.11
C LEU A 34 -6.03 0.36 -9.41
N VAL A 35 -4.98 1.14 -9.62
CA VAL A 35 -4.88 2.52 -9.12
C VAL A 35 -5.90 3.42 -9.84
N ASP A 36 -6.01 3.30 -11.17
CA ASP A 36 -7.00 4.04 -11.96
C ASP A 36 -8.45 3.68 -11.57
N GLU A 37 -8.72 2.41 -11.22
CA GLU A 37 -10.02 1.98 -10.69
C GLU A 37 -10.30 2.52 -9.27
N GLN A 38 -9.26 2.77 -8.46
CA GLN A 38 -9.37 3.34 -7.11
C GLN A 38 -9.40 4.88 -7.08
N ASP A 39 -9.13 5.56 -8.19
CA ASP A 39 -9.06 7.01 -8.23
C ASP A 39 -10.46 7.66 -8.20
N ASP A 40 -11.11 7.61 -7.03
CA ASP A 40 -12.32 8.35 -6.72
C ASP A 40 -11.97 9.84 -6.52
N SER A 41 -11.99 10.64 -7.60
CA SER A 41 -11.96 12.12 -7.67
C SER A 41 -10.85 12.90 -6.94
N ASP A 42 -10.12 12.32 -6.00
CA ASP A 42 -9.15 12.99 -5.14
C ASP A 42 -7.70 12.75 -5.57
N CYS A 43 -7.42 11.87 -6.55
CA CYS A 43 -6.08 11.57 -7.09
C CYS A 43 -5.07 11.15 -6.03
N MET A 44 -5.54 10.52 -4.96
CA MET A 44 -4.72 10.05 -3.84
C MET A 44 -4.55 8.53 -3.81
N ALA A 45 -5.07 7.81 -4.80
CA ALA A 45 -4.92 6.37 -4.91
C ALA A 45 -3.45 5.98 -4.99
N TRP A 46 -3.11 4.86 -4.36
CA TRP A 46 -1.76 4.32 -4.31
C TRP A 46 -1.81 2.81 -4.30
N ALA A 47 -0.97 2.18 -5.13
CA ALA A 47 -0.72 0.75 -5.05
C ALA A 47 0.75 0.46 -5.30
N ALA A 48 1.25 -0.59 -4.65
CA ALA A 48 2.60 -1.09 -4.90
C ALA A 48 2.71 -2.58 -4.56
N THR A 49 3.56 -3.27 -5.32
CA THR A 49 3.86 -4.69 -5.09
C THR A 49 5.19 -4.89 -4.39
N PHE A 50 5.24 -5.82 -3.44
CA PHE A 50 6.42 -6.16 -2.67
C PHE A 50 6.73 -7.65 -2.79
N SER A 51 7.98 -7.99 -3.09
CA SER A 51 8.46 -9.37 -3.22
C SER A 51 8.78 -9.99 -1.85
N VAL A 52 7.79 -9.98 -0.95
CA VAL A 52 7.88 -10.45 0.43
C VAL A 52 6.83 -11.51 0.72
N GLY A 53 7.02 -12.26 1.82
CA GLY A 53 6.17 -13.40 2.18
C GLY A 53 5.04 -13.09 3.17
N SER A 54 4.89 -11.84 3.64
CA SER A 54 3.82 -11.47 4.57
C SER A 54 3.40 -10.01 4.44
N HIS A 55 2.10 -9.74 4.68
CA HIS A 55 1.52 -8.39 4.67
C HIS A 55 2.29 -7.44 5.58
N LYS A 56 2.64 -7.88 6.80
CA LYS A 56 3.43 -7.08 7.75
C LYS A 56 4.77 -6.65 7.16
N THR A 57 5.47 -7.55 6.48
CA THR A 57 6.74 -7.22 5.80
C THR A 57 6.51 -6.25 4.64
N ALA A 58 5.42 -6.43 3.88
CA ALA A 58 5.08 -5.52 2.78
C ALA A 58 4.80 -4.11 3.30
N CYS A 59 4.02 -3.97 4.38
CA CYS A 59 3.75 -2.69 5.03
C CYS A 59 5.03 -2.05 5.57
N GLN A 60 5.94 -2.83 6.14
CA GLN A 60 7.21 -2.29 6.62
C GLN A 60 8.06 -1.75 5.47
N GLU A 61 8.22 -2.51 4.38
CA GLU A 61 8.93 -2.05 3.18
C GLU A 61 8.26 -0.81 2.55
N ALA A 62 6.93 -0.77 2.51
CA ALA A 62 6.18 0.40 2.04
C ALA A 62 6.43 1.64 2.92
N TYR A 63 6.44 1.47 4.24
CA TYR A 63 6.76 2.56 5.16
C TYR A 63 8.19 3.07 4.94
N GLU A 64 9.17 2.17 4.86
CA GLU A 64 10.58 2.56 4.68
C GLU A 64 10.86 3.20 3.32
N THR A 65 10.16 2.76 2.27
CA THR A 65 10.36 3.26 0.90
C THR A 65 9.66 4.59 0.65
N TYR A 66 8.42 4.76 1.14
CA TYR A 66 7.57 5.88 0.72
C TYR A 66 7.25 6.88 1.84
N VAL A 67 7.25 6.45 3.10
CA VAL A 67 6.68 7.24 4.21
C VAL A 67 7.75 7.82 5.14
N LYS A 68 8.80 7.03 5.45
CA LYS A 68 9.81 7.32 6.46
C LYS A 68 10.51 8.67 6.23
N ASP A 69 10.95 8.94 5.01
CA ASP A 69 11.62 10.20 4.67
C ASP A 69 10.66 11.40 4.57
N ALA A 70 9.38 11.15 4.28
CA ALA A 70 8.35 12.19 4.25
C ALA A 70 7.88 12.63 5.64
N GLY A 71 8.28 11.90 6.70
CA GLY A 71 7.87 12.17 8.09
C GLY A 71 6.41 11.80 8.39
N GLY A 72 5.78 11.04 7.51
CA GLY A 72 4.40 10.56 7.66
C GLY A 72 4.28 9.29 8.50
N ARG A 73 3.08 8.71 8.50
CA ARG A 73 2.80 7.39 9.08
C ARG A 73 2.18 6.47 8.04
N LEU A 74 2.46 5.18 8.17
CA LEU A 74 1.70 4.15 7.47
C LEU A 74 0.62 3.64 8.41
N ILE A 75 -0.63 3.64 7.95
CA ILE A 75 -1.81 3.21 8.69
C ILE A 75 -2.35 1.97 7.99
N ASP A 76 -2.28 0.83 8.66
CA ASP A 76 -2.83 -0.43 8.15
C ASP A 76 -4.30 -0.57 8.56
N GLU A 77 -5.22 -0.26 7.63
CA GLU A 77 -6.68 -0.40 7.83
C GLU A 77 -7.20 -1.77 7.39
N VAL A 78 -6.39 -2.59 6.71
CA VAL A 78 -6.79 -3.92 6.23
C VAL A 78 -7.14 -4.85 7.40
N TRP A 79 -6.34 -4.82 8.46
CA TRP A 79 -6.52 -5.67 9.64
C TRP A 79 -7.04 -4.90 10.86
N GLY A 80 -7.22 -3.58 10.73
CA GLY A 80 -7.54 -2.67 11.83
C GLY A 80 -6.40 -2.58 12.85
N ILE A 81 -5.56 -1.54 12.75
CA ILE A 81 -4.47 -1.18 13.67
C ILE A 81 -3.85 -2.40 14.39
N LEU A 82 -2.88 -3.05 13.76
CA LEU A 82 -1.96 -3.92 14.48
C LEU A 82 -1.09 -3.06 15.40
N VAL A 83 -1.58 -2.88 16.63
CA VAL A 83 -0.79 -2.40 17.76
C VAL A 83 0.31 -3.45 18.01
N ASP A 84 1.54 -2.97 18.12
CA ASP A 84 2.74 -3.67 18.57
C ASP A 84 2.44 -4.81 19.58
N GLU A 85 2.94 -6.02 19.31
CA GLU A 85 3.29 -7.01 20.33
C GLU A 85 4.80 -7.00 20.54
#